data_AF-A0A8R7UBS7-F1
#
_entry.id   AF-A0A8R7UBS7-F1
#
_cell.length_a   1.000
_cell.length_b   1.000
_cell.length_c   1.000
_cell.angle_alpha   90.00
_cell.angle_beta   90.00
_cell.angle_gamma   90.00
#
_symmetry.space_group_name_H-M   'P 1'
#
loop_
_entity.id
_entity.type
_entity.pdbx_description
1 polymer ?
#
loop_
_entity_poly.entity_id
_entity_poly.type
_entity_poly.pdbx_seq_one_letter_code
_entity_poly.pdbx_strand_id
1 'polypeptide(L)' 'MEKALVRLLGRNPAVPAVFIGGRLVGCTDKVMSLHLGGKLVPLLRNAACWLGGG' A
#
# COMPACT_ATOMS: atom_id res chain seq x y z
N MET A 1 -0.52 -16.89 7.20
CA MET A 1 -0.74 -15.51 6.74
C MET A 1 0.34 -14.57 7.29
N GLU A 2 0.51 -14.46 8.62
CA GLU A 2 1.56 -13.61 9.23
C GLU A 2 2.99 -13.89 8.73
N LYS A 3 3.40 -15.16 8.59
CA LYS A 3 4.72 -15.50 8.04
C LYS A 3 4.95 -14.93 6.63
N ALA A 4 3.91 -14.84 5.81
CA ALA A 4 4.01 -14.26 4.47
C ALA A 4 4.14 -12.73 4.55
N LEU A 5 3.41 -12.09 5.47
CA LEU A 5 3.53 -10.65 5.71
C LEU A 5 4.90 -10.25 6.24
N VAL A 6 5.49 -11.04 7.16
CA VAL A 6 6.88 -10.83 7.61
C VAL A 6 7.87 -10.93 6.45
N ARG A 7 7.65 -11.84 5.50
CA ARG A 7 8.50 -11.94 4.30
C ARG A 7 8.34 -10.75 3.36
N LEU A 8 7.13 -10.20 3.26
CA LEU A 8 6.81 -9.08 2.36
C LEU A 8 7.18 -7.71 2.95
N LEU A 9 7.09 -7.55 4.26
CA LEU A 9 7.23 -6.26 4.96
C LEU A 9 8.47 -6.16 5.85
N GLY A 10 9.16 -7.27 6.12
CA GLY A 10 10.32 -7.33 7.01
C GLY A 10 9.97 -7.81 8.43
N ARG A 11 10.95 -7.73 9.34
CA ARG A 11 10.81 -8.23 10.73
C ARG A 11 9.91 -7.30 11.54
N ASN A 12 8.87 -7.86 12.18
CA ASN A 12 7.96 -7.18 13.10
C ASN A 12 7.19 -5.97 12.51
N PRO A 13 6.42 -6.14 11.42
CA PRO A 13 5.52 -5.10 10.99
C PRO A 13 4.35 -5.06 11.99
N ALA A 14 4.25 -3.99 12.79
CA ALA A 14 3.00 -3.65 13.45
C ALA A 14 2.02 -3.23 12.34
N VAL A 15 1.26 -4.22 11.84
CA VAL A 15 0.39 -4.13 10.65
C VAL A 15 -0.87 -3.29 10.93
N PRO A 16 -1.48 -2.65 9.90
CA PRO A 16 -1.89 -3.27 8.63
C PRO A 16 -0.85 -3.25 7.49
N ALA A 17 -0.89 -4.29 6.66
CA ALA A 17 -0.26 -4.32 5.34
C ALA A 17 -1.20 -3.71 4.31
N VAL A 18 -0.75 -2.69 3.57
CA VAL A 18 -1.61 -1.88 2.70
C VAL A 18 -1.32 -2.19 1.23
N PHE A 19 -2.39 -2.49 0.49
CA PHE A 19 -2.38 -2.71 -0.94
C PHE A 19 -3.20 -1.62 -1.62
N ILE A 20 -2.71 -1.09 -2.75
CA ILE A 20 -3.44 -0.11 -3.57
C ILE A 20 -3.36 -0.57 -5.03
N GLY A 21 -4.52 -0.71 -5.69
CA GLY A 21 -4.59 -1.23 -7.06
C GLY A 21 -4.02 -2.63 -7.22
N GLY A 22 -4.21 -3.50 -6.21
CA GLY A 22 -3.66 -4.87 -6.20
C GLY A 22 -2.15 -4.98 -5.93
N ARG A 23 -1.44 -3.86 -5.75
CA ARG A 23 0.00 -3.85 -5.47
C ARG A 23 0.28 -3.55 -4.00
N LEU A 24 1.23 -4.28 -3.42
CA LEU A 24 1.71 -4.01 -2.06
C LEU A 24 2.44 -2.66 -2.02
N VAL A 25 1.97 -1.77 -1.16
CA VAL A 25 2.59 -0.45 -0.93
C VAL A 25 3.50 -0.49 0.30
N GLY A 26 3.12 -1.23 1.33
CA GLY A 26 3.88 -1.39 2.56
C GLY A 26 3.00 -1.30 3.80
N CYS A 27 3.58 -0.94 4.94
CA CYS A 27 2.86 -0.68 6.18
C CYS A 27 2.36 0.78 6.23
N THR A 28 1.73 1.15 7.34
CA THR A 28 1.17 2.49 7.57
C THR A 28 2.20 3.61 7.46
N ASP A 29 3.45 3.41 7.89
CA ASP A 29 4.53 4.40 7.79
C ASP A 29 4.79 4.81 6.33
N LYS A 30 4.74 3.83 5.42
CA LYS A 30 4.97 4.08 4.00
C LYS A 30 3.81 4.86 3.39
N VAL A 31 2.58 4.56 3.79
CA VAL A 31 1.38 5.31 3.37
C VAL A 31 1.46 6.75 3.87
N MET A 32 1.85 6.96 5.12
CA MET A 32 2.02 8.31 5.69
C MET A 32 3.13 9.09 4.98
N SER A 33 4.26 8.46 4.66
CA SER A 33 5.32 9.08 3.86
C SER A 33 4.82 9.51 2.47
N LEU A 34 3.99 8.69 1.81
CA LEU A 34 3.36 9.05 0.53
C LEU A 34 2.35 10.20 0.66
N HIS A 35 1.61 10.26 1.76
CA HIS A 35 0.68 11.35 2.04
C HIS A 35 1.43 12.67 2.25
N LEU A 36 2.42 12.68 3.13
CA LEU A 36 3.25 13.86 3.42
C LEU A 36 4.03 14.32 2.18
N GLY A 37 4.44 13.39 1.31
CA GLY A 37 5.09 13.69 0.04
C GLY A 37 4.14 14.05 -1.11
N GLY A 38 2.83 14.14 -0.88
CA GLY A 38 1.84 14.49 -1.91
C GLY A 38 1.62 13.45 -3.01
N LYS A 39 2.17 12.23 -2.85
CA LYS A 39 2.14 11.17 -3.87
C LYS A 39 0.99 10.18 -3.69
N LEU A 40 0.33 10.18 -2.52
CA LEU A 40 -0.73 9.22 -2.22
C LEU A 40 -1.97 9.41 -3.11
N VAL A 41 -2.45 10.65 -3.28
CA VAL A 41 -3.66 10.94 -4.08
C VAL A 41 -3.48 10.59 -5.57
N PRO A 42 -2.37 10.97 -6.24
CA PRO A 42 -2.08 10.50 -7.59
C PRO A 42 -2.06 8.98 -7.73
N LEU A 43 -1.45 8.28 -6.76
CA LEU A 43 -1.37 6.82 -6.75
C LEU A 43 -2.77 6.18 -6.65
N LEU A 44 -3.64 6.71 -5.79
CA LEU A 44 -5.03 6.25 -5.65
C LEU A 44 -5.85 6.46 -6.94
N ARG A 45 -5.70 7.61 -7.61
CA ARG A 45 -6.39 7.89 -8.88
C ARG A 45 -5.97 6.91 -9.97
N ASN A 46 -4.67 6.65 -10.08
CA ASN A 46 -4.14 5.67 -11.03
C ASN A 46 -4.69 4.27 -10.75
N ALA A 47 -4.78 3.88 -9.48
CA ALA A 47 -5.34 2.59 -9.08
C ALA A 47 -6.85 2.49 -9.33
N ALA A 48 -7.60 3.58 -9.15
CA ALA A 48 -9.05 3.60 -9.39
C ALA A 48 -9.40 3.46 -10.87
N CYS A 49 -8.55 3.93 -11.79
CA CYS A 49 -8.73 3.75 -13.23
C CYS A 49 -8.84 2.26 -13.63
N TRP A 50 -8.25 1.35 -12.84
CA TRP A 50 -8.36 -0.10 -13.06
C TRP A 50 -9.72 -0.70 -12.66
N LEU A 51 -10.54 0.02 -11.90
CA LEU A 51 -11.84 -0.48 -11.39
C LEU A 51 -13.04 0.03 -12.20
N GLY A 52 -12.84 0.93 -13.18
CA GLY A 52 -13.91 1.61 -13.90
C GLY A 52 -14.02 1.28 -15.40
N GLY A 53 -13.31 0.26 -15.89
CA GLY A 53 -13.35 -0.16 -17.30
C GLY A 53 -13.64 -1.64 -17.43
N GLY A 54 -14.91 -2.00 -17.30
CA GLY A 54 -15.48 -3.34 -17.49
C GLY A 54 -17.00 -3.26 -17.46
#